data_AF-A0A2X4XSY7-F1
#
_entry.id   AF-A0A2X4XSY7-F1
#
_cell.length_a   1.000
_cell.length_b   1.000
_cell.length_c   1.000
_cell.angle_alpha   90.00
_cell.angle_beta   90.00
_cell.angle_gamma   90.00
#
_symmetry.space_group_name_H-M   'P 1'
#
loop_
_entity.id
_entity.type
_entity.pdbx_description
1 polymer ?
#
loop_
_entity_poly.entity_id
_entity_poly.type
_entity_poly.pdbx_seq_one_letter_code
_entity_poly.pdbx_strand_id
1 'polypeptide(L)' 'MTRYQPLTQEGLVAAAPQLLVIGKASLQRMGGEANLWALPGLAFTPAGKQRQLLVIDDNALLSLAWICRRP' A
#
# COMPACT_ATOMS: atom_id res chain seq x y z
N MET A 1 19.37 5.78 11.90
CA MET A 1 18.61 4.52 11.80
C MET A 1 17.25 4.81 11.16
N THR A 2 17.15 4.73 9.84
CA THR A 2 15.89 4.92 9.09
C THR A 2 15.23 3.55 8.95
N ARG A 3 14.09 3.33 9.64
CA ARG A 3 13.35 2.05 9.58
C ARG A 3 12.39 1.95 8.39
N TYR A 4 12.12 3.07 7.73
CA TYR A 4 11.31 3.16 6.52
C TYR A 4 12.16 3.73 5.40
N GLN A 5 12.02 3.14 4.21
CA GLN A 5 12.66 3.62 3.01
C GLN A 5 11.70 4.50 2.21
N PRO A 6 12.17 5.62 1.65
CA PRO A 6 11.41 6.34 0.64
C PRO A 6 11.02 5.42 -0.52
N LEU A 7 9.80 5.59 -1.03
CA LEU A 7 9.32 4.84 -2.18
C LEU A 7 9.97 5.41 -3.44
N THR A 8 10.88 4.66 -4.06
CA THR A 8 11.44 4.99 -5.38
C THR A 8 10.77 4.17 -6.47
N GLN A 9 10.76 4.68 -7.69
CA GLN A 9 10.19 3.97 -8.84
C GLN A 9 10.92 2.64 -9.08
N GLU A 10 12.25 2.67 -9.04
CA GLU A 10 13.10 1.50 -9.27
C GLU A 10 12.88 0.43 -8.20
N GLY A 11 12.80 0.85 -6.94
CA GLY A 11 12.56 -0.07 -5.82
C GLY A 11 11.19 -0.73 -5.90
N LEU A 12 10.17 0.00 -6.34
CA LEU A 12 8.81 -0.51 -6.46
C LEU A 12 8.66 -1.52 -7.59
N VAL A 13 9.29 -1.24 -8.74
CA VAL A 13 9.33 -2.17 -9.88
C VAL A 13 10.14 -3.42 -9.52
N ALA A 14 11.30 -3.27 -8.89
CA ALA A 14 12.14 -4.39 -8.47
C ALA A 14 11.47 -5.27 -7.41
N ALA A 15 10.72 -4.68 -6.47
CA ALA A 15 9.99 -5.42 -5.46
C ALA A 15 8.79 -6.21 -6.02
N ALA A 16 8.24 -5.78 -7.17
CA ALA A 16 7.12 -6.40 -7.87
C ALA A 16 5.97 -6.85 -6.93
N PRO A 17 5.42 -5.97 -6.07
CA PRO A 17 4.39 -6.33 -5.12
C PRO A 17 3.13 -6.87 -5.81
N GLN A 18 2.49 -7.83 -5.15
CA GLN A 18 1.24 -8.45 -5.60
C GLN A 18 0.01 -7.79 -4.97
N LEU A 19 0.17 -7.19 -3.79
CA LEU A 19 -0.89 -6.50 -3.05
C LEU A 19 -0.31 -5.26 -2.37
N LEU A 20 -1.01 -4.14 -2.50
CA LEU A 20 -0.73 -2.94 -1.70
C LEU A 20 -1.57 -2.95 -0.44
N VAL A 21 -0.96 -2.66 0.69
CA VAL A 21 -1.65 -2.50 1.98
C VAL A 21 -1.46 -1.06 2.44
N ILE A 22 -2.55 -0.36 2.72
CA ILE A 22 -2.51 1.03 3.17
C ILE A 22 -3.53 1.29 4.28
N GLY A 23 -3.15 2.14 5.23
CA GLY A 23 -4.06 2.66 6.24
C GLY A 23 -5.11 3.59 5.62
N LYS A 24 -6.36 3.52 6.09
CA LYS A 24 -7.48 4.33 5.59
C LYS A 24 -7.20 5.83 5.69
N ALA A 25 -6.66 6.30 6.81
CA ALA A 25 -6.30 7.71 7.00
C ALA A 25 -5.16 8.13 6.07
N SER A 26 -4.18 7.25 5.84
CA SER A 26 -3.08 7.51 4.91
C SER A 26 -3.59 7.66 3.46
N LEU A 27 -4.49 6.79 3.03
CA LEU A 27 -5.11 6.87 1.70
C LEU A 27 -5.92 8.17 1.52
N GLN A 28 -6.67 8.59 2.55
CA GLN A 28 -7.40 9.86 2.53
C GLN A 28 -6.46 11.06 2.45
N ARG A 29 -5.36 11.07 3.21
CA ARG A 29 -4.35 12.13 3.17
C ARG A 29 -3.67 12.27 1.81
N MET A 30 -3.60 11.19 1.03
CA MET A 30 -3.11 11.22 -0.35
C MET A 30 -4.14 11.73 -1.36
N GLY A 31 -5.40 11.94 -0.96
CA GLY A 31 -6.48 12.33 -1.88
C GLY A 31 -7.19 11.15 -2.56
N GLY A 32 -7.06 9.94 -2.01
CA GLY A 32 -7.78 8.74 -2.46
C GLY A 32 -6.99 7.85 -3.42
N GLU A 33 -7.65 6.80 -3.91
CA GLU A 33 -7.01 5.74 -4.71
C GLU A 33 -6.47 6.21 -6.05
N ALA A 34 -7.08 7.20 -6.69
CA ALA A 34 -6.60 7.71 -7.97
C ALA A 34 -5.15 8.21 -7.86
N ASN A 35 -4.84 8.92 -6.77
CA ASN A 35 -3.49 9.42 -6.50
C ASN A 35 -2.53 8.31 -6.07
N LEU A 36 -3.03 7.27 -5.39
CA LEU A 36 -2.24 6.07 -5.12
C LEU A 36 -1.78 5.42 -6.43
N TRP A 37 -2.70 5.17 -7.38
CA TRP A 37 -2.37 4.50 -8.64
C TRP A 37 -1.52 5.35 -9.59
N ALA A 38 -1.47 6.67 -9.37
CA ALA A 38 -0.57 7.59 -10.07
C ALA A 38 0.88 7.53 -9.58
N LEU A 39 1.19 6.78 -8.52
CA LEU A 39 2.57 6.66 -8.02
C LEU A 39 3.49 6.02 -9.08
N PRO A 40 4.68 6.60 -9.29
CA PRO A 40 5.61 6.12 -10.31
C PRO A 40 6.05 4.70 -9.98
N GLY A 41 6.08 3.84 -11.00
CA GLY A 41 6.45 2.43 -10.83
C GLY A 41 5.28 1.48 -10.58
N LEU A 42 4.18 1.94 -9.97
CA LEU A 42 3.08 1.03 -9.61
C LEU A 42 2.45 0.35 -10.82
N ALA A 43 2.24 1.08 -11.92
CA ALA A 43 1.66 0.54 -13.16
C ALA A 43 2.47 -0.62 -13.75
N PHE A 44 3.75 -0.75 -13.40
CA PHE A 44 4.63 -1.83 -13.86
C PHE A 44 4.64 -3.04 -12.91
N THR A 45 3.98 -2.96 -11.75
CA THR A 45 3.87 -4.04 -10.77
C THR A 45 2.60 -4.89 -10.99
N PRO A 46 2.58 -6.16 -10.56
CA PRO A 46 1.35 -6.95 -10.54
C PRO A 46 0.21 -6.27 -9.78
N ALA A 47 0.49 -5.69 -8.61
CA ALA A 47 -0.51 -4.98 -7.81
C ALA A 47 -1.14 -3.80 -8.57
N GLY A 48 -0.34 -2.99 -9.27
CA GLY A 48 -0.87 -1.87 -10.07
C GLY A 48 -1.65 -2.31 -11.30
N LYS A 49 -1.20 -3.36 -12.00
CA LYS A 49 -1.91 -3.90 -13.18
C LYS A 49 -3.29 -4.46 -12.83
N GLN A 50 -3.38 -5.16 -11.70
CA GLN A 50 -4.60 -5.81 -11.23
C GLN A 50 -5.39 -4.95 -10.23
N ARG A 51 -4.93 -3.73 -9.93
CA ARG A 51 -5.45 -2.84 -8.89
C ARG A 51 -5.70 -3.56 -7.55
N GLN A 52 -4.74 -4.37 -7.13
CA GLN A 52 -4.82 -5.12 -5.88
C GLN A 52 -4.46 -4.22 -4.70
N LEU A 53 -5.49 -3.81 -3.96
CA LEU A 53 -5.39 -2.90 -2.81
C LEU A 53 -6.18 -3.45 -1.64
N LEU A 54 -5.55 -3.47 -0.47
CA LEU A 54 -6.17 -3.73 0.82
C LEU A 54 -6.09 -2.47 1.68
N VAL A 55 -7.24 -1.85 1.90
CA VAL A 55 -7.37 -0.71 2.81
C VAL A 55 -7.74 -1.23 4.19
N ILE A 56 -6.91 -0.91 5.19
CA ILE A 56 -7.11 -1.34 6.57
C ILE A 56 -7.32 -0.11 7.45
N ASP A 57 -8.18 -0.22 8.45
CA ASP A 57 -8.26 0.78 9.51
C ASP A 57 -6.88 0.93 10.20
N ASP A 58 -6.37 2.15 10.36
CA ASP A 58 -5.02 2.40 10.84
C ASP A 58 -4.79 1.82 12.25
N ASN A 59 -5.78 1.87 13.14
CA ASN A 59 -5.66 1.28 14.48
C ASN A 59 -5.59 -0.24 14.39
N ALA A 60 -6.38 -0.85 13.50
CA ALA A 60 -6.29 -2.28 13.26
C ALA A 60 -4.92 -2.66 12.69
N LEU A 61 -4.41 -1.92 11.69
CA LEU A 61 -3.11 -2.15 11.04
C LEU A 61 -1.95 -2.14 12.05
N LEU A 62 -1.95 -1.20 12.98
CA LEU A 62 -0.89 -1.05 13.98
C LEU A 62 -1.03 -2.03 15.16
N SER A 63 -2.25 -2.36 15.56
CA SER A 63 -2.51 -3.29 16.68
C SER A 63 -2.46 -4.76 16.28
N LEU A 64 -2.36 -5.08 14.99
CA LEU A 64 -2.44 -6.43 14.42
C LEU A 64 -3.72 -7.22 14.76
N ALA A 65 -4.70 -6.58 15.41
CA ALA A 65 -5.94 -7.21 15.84
C ALA A 65 -6.80 -7.70 14.66
N TRP A 66 -6.53 -7.23 13.45
CA TRP A 66 -7.18 -7.70 12.23
C TRP A 66 -6.87 -9.16 11.88
N ILE A 67 -5.70 -9.67 12.29
CA ILE A 67 -5.28 -11.05 12.00
C ILE A 67 -6.20 -12.06 12.72
N CYS A 68 -6.56 -11.78 13.97
CA CYS A 68 -7.36 -12.68 14.80
C CYS A 68 -8.87 -12.58 14.54
N ARG A 69 -9.33 -11.66 13.67
CA ARG A 69 -10.76 -11.44 13.40
C ARG A 69 -11.21 -11.90 12.01
N ARG A 70 -10.35 -12.55 11.23
CA ARG A 70 -10.81 -13.28 10.03
C ARG A 70 -11.44 -14.61 10.48
N PRO A 71 -12.67 -14.94 10.02
CA PRO A 71 -13.17 -16.30 10.12
C PRO A 71 -12.32 -17.26 9.27
#